data_AF-A0A656GGW7-F1
#
_entry.id   AF-A0A656GGW7-F1
#
_cell.length_a   1.000
_cell.length_b   1.000
_cell.length_c   1.000
_cell.angle_alpha   90.00
_cell.angle_beta   90.00
_cell.angle_gamma   90.00
#
_symmetry.space_group_name_H-M   'P 1'
#
loop_
_entity.id
_entity.type
_entity.pdbx_description
1 polymer ?
#
loop_
_entity_poly.entity_id
_entity_poly.type
_entity_poly.pdbx_seq_one_letter_code
_entity_poly.pdbx_strand_id
1 'polypeptide(L)'
;MRFVIDRLDSQEYEANKAGVEFNSEDRDLKEMKVRKLQSELEGAAKKLDMLLCDIQAIGVLIRQCEALVNKKTAMDDQSNKPQLIIQSGNELSVGFEEVSVFQQLSEVCENAEIYESASADLAVAPRSQILDKMMVCNSLAPSMFNLPSAQQLKVGNQLVSLFVSRLKCWSKIDDVVEGRCLLSELDKGASISNDDFKALFASVEPIRLGEGE
;
A
#
# COMPACT_ATOMS: atom_id res chain seq x y z
N MET A 1 -25.96 2.83 -16.06
CA MET A 1 -25.65 3.72 -17.21
C MET A 1 -25.99 3.09 -18.54
N ARG A 2 -25.58 1.83 -18.82
CA ARG A 2 -25.93 1.10 -20.07
C ARG A 2 -27.44 0.98 -20.35
N PHE A 3 -28.22 0.58 -19.35
CA PHE A 3 -29.69 0.51 -19.41
C PHE A 3 -30.37 1.82 -19.83
N VAL A 4 -29.77 2.97 -19.53
CA VAL A 4 -30.30 4.29 -19.92
C VAL A 4 -30.05 4.57 -21.40
N ILE A 5 -28.91 4.12 -21.94
CA ILE A 5 -28.59 4.20 -23.37
C ILE A 5 -29.52 3.26 -24.14
N ASP A 6 -29.69 2.01 -23.69
CA ASP A 6 -30.57 1.04 -24.37
C ASP A 6 -32.03 1.55 -24.45
N ARG A 7 -32.48 2.29 -23.43
CA ARG A 7 -33.78 2.96 -23.44
C ARG A 7 -33.83 4.14 -24.41
N LEU A 8 -32.77 4.95 -24.49
CA LEU A 8 -32.66 6.05 -25.44
C LEU A 8 -32.58 5.54 -26.89
N ASP A 9 -31.90 4.43 -27.15
CA ASP A 9 -31.85 3.77 -28.45
C ASP A 9 -33.22 3.24 -28.87
N SER A 10 -34.00 2.72 -27.92
CA SER A 10 -35.38 2.30 -28.16
C SER A 10 -36.28 3.49 -28.51
N GLN A 11 -36.11 4.63 -27.82
CA GLN A 11 -36.85 5.87 -28.09
C GLN A 11 -36.47 6.50 -29.43
N GLU A 12 -35.20 6.47 -29.79
CA GLU A 12 -34.69 6.89 -31.10
C GLU A 12 -35.30 6.04 -32.22
N TYR A 13 -35.36 4.71 -32.02
CA TYR A 13 -35.99 3.79 -32.97
C TYR A 13 -37.49 4.07 -33.16
N GLU A 14 -38.23 4.32 -32.09
CA GLU A 14 -39.65 4.66 -32.14
C GLU A 14 -39.90 6.02 -32.82
N ALA A 15 -39.08 7.03 -32.51
CA ALA A 15 -39.17 8.36 -33.12
C ALA A 15 -38.87 8.33 -34.63
N ASN A 16 -37.83 7.58 -35.04
CA ASN A 16 -37.51 7.37 -36.45
C ASN A 16 -38.64 6.65 -37.20
N LYS A 17 -39.30 5.67 -36.56
CA LYS A 17 -40.47 4.98 -37.14
C LYS A 17 -41.70 5.90 -37.27
N ALA A 18 -41.86 6.84 -36.35
CA ALA A 18 -42.93 7.84 -36.36
C ALA A 18 -42.65 9.06 -37.26
N GLY A 19 -41.43 9.18 -37.80
CA GLY A 19 -41.01 10.32 -38.63
C GLY A 19 -40.77 11.62 -37.85
N VAL A 20 -40.51 11.52 -36.54
CA VAL A 20 -40.25 12.66 -35.64
C VAL A 20 -38.75 12.76 -35.39
N GLU A 21 -38.21 14.00 -35.40
CA GLU A 21 -36.80 14.26 -35.10
C GLU A 21 -36.48 13.97 -33.63
N PHE A 22 -35.45 13.17 -33.37
CA PHE A 22 -34.97 12.84 -32.03
C PHE A 22 -33.68 13.59 -31.70
N ASN A 23 -33.60 14.20 -30.50
CA ASN A 23 -32.37 14.85 -30.06
C ASN A 23 -31.36 13.81 -29.53
N SER A 24 -30.39 13.46 -30.39
CA SER A 24 -29.34 12.47 -30.10
C SER A 24 -28.22 12.98 -29.17
N GLU A 25 -28.10 14.29 -28.93
CA GLU A 25 -26.94 14.86 -28.22
C GLU A 25 -26.73 14.25 -26.82
N ASP A 26 -27.82 14.06 -26.08
CA ASP A 26 -27.78 13.50 -24.73
C ASP A 26 -27.45 11.99 -24.71
N ARG A 27 -27.80 11.26 -25.78
CA ARG A 27 -27.45 9.85 -25.99
C ARG A 27 -25.98 9.73 -26.37
N ASP A 28 -25.52 10.52 -27.34
CA ASP A 28 -24.15 10.50 -27.83
C ASP A 28 -23.15 10.91 -26.73
N LEU A 29 -23.50 11.89 -25.90
CA LEU A 29 -22.68 12.29 -24.75
C LEU A 29 -22.55 11.15 -23.73
N LYS A 30 -23.65 10.44 -23.44
CA LYS A 30 -23.63 9.28 -22.52
C LYS A 30 -22.87 8.11 -23.10
N GLU A 31 -23.02 7.84 -24.39
CA GLU A 31 -22.29 6.79 -25.09
C GLU A 31 -20.79 7.08 -25.12
N MET A 32 -20.40 8.31 -25.41
CA MET A 32 -19.01 8.76 -25.32
C MET A 32 -18.42 8.54 -23.92
N LYS A 33 -19.16 8.90 -22.86
CA LYS A 33 -18.73 8.67 -21.47
C LYS A 33 -18.55 7.19 -21.17
N VAL A 34 -19.47 6.33 -21.62
CA VAL A 34 -19.36 4.87 -21.44
C VAL A 34 -18.16 4.31 -22.18
N ARG A 35 -17.96 4.69 -23.45
CA ARG A 35 -16.80 4.26 -24.25
C ARG A 35 -15.48 4.68 -23.61
N LYS A 36 -15.42 5.92 -23.09
CA LYS A 36 -14.23 6.42 -22.36
C LYS A 36 -13.95 5.57 -21.12
N LEU A 37 -14.95 5.35 -20.27
CA LEU A 37 -14.80 4.53 -19.06
C LEU A 37 -14.41 3.09 -19.38
N GLN A 38 -14.97 2.50 -20.46
CA GLN A 38 -14.60 1.16 -20.92
C GLN A 38 -13.12 1.11 -21.36
N SER A 39 -12.67 2.10 -22.13
CA SER A 39 -11.27 2.20 -22.55
C SER A 39 -10.31 2.36 -21.36
N GLU A 40 -10.67 3.18 -20.37
CA GLU A 40 -9.90 3.34 -19.13
C GLU A 40 -9.84 2.03 -18.33
N LEU A 41 -10.97 1.32 -18.22
CA LEU A 41 -11.03 0.02 -17.54
C LEU A 41 -10.17 -1.02 -18.26
N GLU A 42 -10.28 -1.13 -19.59
CA GLU A 42 -9.47 -2.06 -20.39
C GLU A 42 -7.98 -1.75 -20.27
N GLY A 43 -7.61 -0.46 -20.30
CA GLY A 43 -6.23 -0.02 -20.06
C GLY A 43 -5.71 -0.43 -18.68
N ALA A 44 -6.53 -0.24 -17.63
CA ALA A 44 -6.19 -0.66 -16.27
C ALA A 44 -6.07 -2.20 -16.15
N ALA A 45 -7.00 -2.94 -16.76
CA ALA A 45 -7.01 -4.41 -16.75
C ALA A 45 -5.77 -4.98 -17.47
N LYS A 46 -5.39 -4.40 -18.61
CA LYS A 46 -4.18 -4.80 -19.34
C LYS A 46 -2.91 -4.56 -18.53
N LYS A 47 -2.83 -3.44 -17.81
CA LYS A 47 -1.70 -3.15 -16.91
C LYS A 47 -1.66 -4.16 -15.74
N LEU A 48 -2.81 -4.51 -15.19
CA LEU A 48 -2.90 -5.51 -14.13
C LEU A 48 -2.43 -6.89 -14.63
N ASP A 49 -2.86 -7.31 -15.81
CA ASP A 49 -2.46 -8.59 -16.43
C ASP A 49 -0.93 -8.69 -16.62
N MET A 50 -0.30 -7.60 -17.09
CA MET A 50 1.16 -7.50 -17.18
C MET A 50 1.84 -7.73 -15.82
N LEU A 51 1.37 -7.04 -14.78
CA LEU A 51 1.95 -7.15 -13.44
C LEU A 51 1.73 -8.53 -12.81
N LEU A 52 0.58 -9.17 -13.06
CA LEU A 52 0.29 -10.52 -12.59
C LEU A 52 1.21 -11.56 -13.25
N CYS A 53 1.47 -11.42 -14.55
CA CYS A 53 2.46 -12.25 -15.24
C CYS A 53 3.86 -12.11 -14.61
N ASP A 54 4.27 -10.89 -14.30
CA ASP A 54 5.57 -10.63 -13.66
C ASP A 54 5.64 -11.27 -12.26
N ILE A 55 4.60 -11.09 -11.44
CA ILE A 55 4.50 -11.72 -10.11
C ILE A 55 4.58 -13.25 -10.23
N GLN A 56 3.88 -13.84 -11.19
CA GLN A 56 3.92 -15.29 -11.42
C GLN A 56 5.33 -15.75 -11.81
N ALA A 57 5.99 -15.05 -12.73
CA ALA A 57 7.35 -15.38 -13.17
C ALA A 57 8.36 -15.30 -12.00
N ILE A 58 8.30 -14.22 -11.21
CA ILE A 58 9.12 -14.05 -10.01
C ILE A 58 8.82 -15.16 -9.00
N GLY A 59 7.56 -15.49 -8.76
CA GLY A 59 7.16 -16.55 -7.84
C GLY A 59 7.68 -17.94 -8.25
N VAL A 60 7.73 -18.22 -9.55
CA VAL A 60 8.37 -19.45 -10.07
C VAL A 60 9.87 -19.46 -9.77
N LEU A 61 10.57 -18.34 -9.98
CA LEU A 61 12.00 -18.23 -9.70
C LEU A 61 12.29 -18.39 -8.19
N ILE A 62 11.48 -17.77 -7.33
CA ILE A 62 11.59 -17.93 -5.87
C ILE A 62 11.49 -19.39 -5.47
N ARG A 63 10.47 -20.12 -5.95
CA ARG A 63 10.30 -21.55 -5.66
C ARG A 63 11.45 -22.40 -6.20
N GLN A 64 12.05 -22.04 -7.33
CA GLN A 64 13.24 -22.71 -7.85
C GLN A 64 14.45 -22.48 -6.94
N CYS A 65 14.67 -21.25 -6.47
CA CYS A 65 15.71 -20.92 -5.51
C CYS A 65 15.52 -21.70 -4.19
N GLU A 66 14.31 -21.72 -3.65
CA GLU A 66 13.93 -22.48 -2.46
C GLU A 66 14.27 -23.96 -2.63
N ALA A 67 13.83 -24.57 -3.74
CA ALA A 67 14.13 -25.98 -4.04
C ALA A 67 15.63 -26.26 -4.19
N LEU A 68 16.41 -25.32 -4.76
CA LEU A 68 17.86 -25.47 -4.88
C LEU A 68 18.59 -25.37 -3.54
N VAL A 69 18.13 -24.47 -2.66
CA VAL A 69 18.66 -24.32 -1.30
C VAL A 69 18.38 -25.58 -0.49
N ASN A 70 17.12 -26.04 -0.47
CA ASN A 70 16.71 -27.19 0.32
C ASN A 70 17.34 -28.50 -0.21
N LYS A 71 17.49 -28.68 -1.53
CA LYS A 71 18.17 -29.88 -2.11
C LYS A 71 19.65 -29.98 -1.76
N LYS A 72 20.38 -28.85 -1.68
CA LYS A 72 21.83 -28.86 -1.40
C LYS A 72 22.15 -29.18 0.06
N THR A 73 21.22 -28.96 1.00
CA THR A 73 21.39 -29.42 2.39
C THR A 73 21.34 -30.95 2.52
N ALA A 74 20.77 -31.66 1.53
CA ALA A 74 20.66 -33.12 1.51
C ALA A 74 21.80 -33.82 0.74
N MET A 75 22.65 -33.09 0.01
CA MET A 75 23.71 -33.66 -0.83
C MET A 75 25.09 -33.05 -0.56
N ASP A 76 25.90 -33.83 0.16
CA ASP A 76 27.37 -33.96 0.13
C ASP A 76 28.25 -32.70 0.35
N ASP A 77 29.04 -32.76 1.44
CA ASP A 77 30.06 -31.81 1.92
C ASP A 77 31.26 -31.58 0.96
N GLN A 78 31.26 -32.15 -0.25
CA GLN A 78 32.45 -32.22 -1.11
C GLN A 78 32.58 -31.10 -2.16
N SER A 79 31.67 -30.12 -2.20
CA SER A 79 31.79 -28.99 -3.14
C SER A 79 32.42 -27.78 -2.44
N ASN A 80 33.65 -27.42 -2.82
CA ASN A 80 34.43 -26.28 -2.30
C ASN A 80 33.89 -24.90 -2.75
N LYS A 81 32.56 -24.76 -2.88
CA LYS A 81 31.85 -23.55 -3.31
C LYS A 81 31.22 -22.87 -2.09
N PRO A 82 31.12 -21.53 -2.05
CA PRO A 82 30.41 -20.85 -0.98
C PRO A 82 28.95 -21.33 -0.93
N GLN A 83 28.52 -21.79 0.25
CA GLN A 83 27.17 -22.27 0.52
C GLN A 83 26.54 -21.48 1.67
N LEU A 84 25.21 -21.36 1.65
CA LEU A 84 24.46 -20.78 2.76
C LEU A 84 24.51 -21.75 3.93
N ILE A 85 24.97 -21.28 5.10
CA ILE A 85 24.99 -22.09 6.32
C ILE A 85 23.58 -22.10 6.90
N ILE A 86 22.86 -23.20 6.70
CA ILE A 86 21.56 -23.45 7.31
C ILE A 86 21.77 -24.48 8.44
N GLN A 87 21.17 -24.25 9.60
CA GLN A 87 21.21 -25.24 10.69
C GLN A 87 20.57 -26.56 10.20
N SER A 88 21.21 -27.69 10.53
CA SER A 88 20.73 -29.00 10.15
C SER A 88 19.31 -29.24 10.66
N GLY A 89 18.38 -29.58 9.75
CA GLY A 89 16.96 -29.82 10.05
C GLY A 89 16.01 -28.64 9.79
N ASN A 90 16.52 -27.48 9.34
CA ASN A 90 15.66 -26.34 8.98
C ASN A 90 15.44 -26.28 7.47
N GLU A 91 14.19 -26.07 7.05
CA GLU A 91 13.79 -25.85 5.66
C GLU A 91 13.57 -24.34 5.42
N LEU A 92 14.07 -23.81 4.29
CA LEU A 92 13.72 -22.45 3.86
C LEU A 92 12.37 -22.52 3.13
N SER A 93 11.41 -21.69 3.55
CA SER A 93 10.12 -21.55 2.87
C SER A 93 9.81 -20.08 2.61
N VAL A 94 9.22 -19.77 1.45
CA VAL A 94 8.74 -18.41 1.14
C VAL A 94 7.21 -18.40 1.12
N GLY A 95 6.62 -17.53 1.93
CA GLY A 95 5.18 -17.29 1.99
C GLY A 95 4.81 -15.93 1.40
N PHE A 96 3.59 -15.83 0.87
CA PHE A 96 2.97 -14.57 0.50
C PHE A 96 1.76 -14.36 1.40
N GLU A 97 1.68 -13.19 2.03
CA GLU A 97 0.56 -12.79 2.88
C GLU A 97 -0.07 -11.52 2.31
N GLU A 98 -1.39 -11.47 2.29
CA GLU A 98 -2.12 -10.24 1.97
C GLU A 98 -2.17 -9.38 3.23
N VAL A 99 -1.57 -8.21 3.15
CA VAL A 99 -1.43 -7.28 4.28
C VAL A 99 -2.08 -5.93 3.93
N SER A 100 -2.34 -5.11 4.95
CA SER A 100 -2.87 -3.77 4.72
C SER A 100 -1.85 -2.91 3.95
N VAL A 101 -2.34 -1.92 3.21
CA VAL A 101 -1.47 -0.95 2.51
C VAL A 101 -0.55 -0.24 3.52
N PHE A 102 -1.05 0.06 4.71
CA PHE A 102 -0.26 0.69 5.75
C PHE A 102 0.89 -0.21 6.24
N GLN A 103 0.61 -1.49 6.49
CA GLN A 103 1.63 -2.47 6.85
C GLN A 103 2.67 -2.60 5.74
N GLN A 104 2.24 -2.77 4.48
CA GLN A 104 3.15 -2.90 3.34
C GLN A 104 4.10 -1.69 3.20
N LEU A 105 3.55 -0.48 3.30
CA LEU A 105 4.37 0.75 3.24
C LEU A 105 5.33 0.85 4.44
N SER A 106 4.89 0.41 5.62
CA SER A 106 5.70 0.43 6.83
C SER A 106 6.87 -0.55 6.74
N GLU A 107 6.64 -1.76 6.25
CA GLU A 107 7.69 -2.78 6.03
C GLU A 107 8.71 -2.31 4.99
N VAL A 108 8.28 -1.68 3.89
CA VAL A 108 9.20 -1.10 2.90
C VAL A 108 10.08 -0.02 3.51
N CYS A 109 9.49 0.86 4.33
CA CYS A 109 10.24 1.91 5.03
C CYS A 109 11.18 1.38 6.12
N GLU A 110 10.81 0.31 6.83
CA GLU A 110 11.70 -0.36 7.78
C GLU A 110 12.88 -1.00 7.04
N ASN A 111 12.60 -1.73 5.96
CA ASN A 111 13.63 -2.37 5.14
C ASN A 111 14.63 -1.37 4.54
N ALA A 112 14.18 -0.18 4.12
CA ALA A 112 15.07 0.87 3.61
C ALA A 112 16.00 1.49 4.68
N GLU A 113 15.69 1.32 5.97
CA GLU A 113 16.61 1.72 7.05
C GLU A 113 17.65 0.63 7.35
N ILE A 114 17.32 -0.64 7.08
CA ILE A 114 18.18 -1.80 7.36
C ILE A 114 19.09 -2.14 6.17
N TYR A 115 18.59 -2.06 4.94
CA TYR A 115 19.24 -2.54 3.73
C TYR A 115 19.55 -1.40 2.75
N GLU A 116 20.82 -1.24 2.37
CA GLU A 116 21.24 -0.23 1.39
C GLU A 116 20.61 -0.44 -0.01
N SER A 117 20.22 -1.68 -0.33
CA SER A 117 19.58 -2.02 -1.60
C SER A 117 18.07 -1.73 -1.63
N ALA A 118 17.47 -1.37 -0.49
CA ALA A 118 16.05 -1.05 -0.39
C ALA A 118 15.84 0.48 -0.48
N SER A 119 14.88 0.91 -1.29
CA SER A 119 14.45 2.32 -1.37
C SER A 119 13.02 2.48 -0.86
N ALA A 120 12.81 3.52 -0.05
CA ALA A 120 11.50 3.92 0.44
C ALA A 120 10.96 5.20 -0.21
N ASP A 121 11.57 5.67 -1.31
CA ASP A 121 11.25 6.97 -1.91
C ASP A 121 9.77 7.13 -2.26
N LEU A 122 9.13 6.04 -2.71
CA LEU A 122 7.71 6.02 -3.04
C LEU A 122 6.80 5.67 -1.85
N ALA A 123 7.36 5.18 -0.74
CA ALA A 123 6.60 4.70 0.41
C ALA A 123 6.50 5.73 1.55
N VAL A 124 7.52 6.57 1.73
CA VAL A 124 7.60 7.53 2.85
C VAL A 124 6.43 8.51 2.85
N ALA A 125 6.17 9.15 1.70
CA ALA A 125 5.12 10.15 1.58
C ALA A 125 3.70 9.58 1.84
N PRO A 126 3.23 8.52 1.15
CA PRO A 126 1.90 7.97 1.40
C PRO A 126 1.74 7.42 2.82
N ARG A 127 2.78 6.78 3.38
CA ARG A 127 2.75 6.31 4.78
C ARG A 127 2.59 7.47 5.77
N SER A 128 3.34 8.55 5.56
CA SER A 128 3.29 9.74 6.41
C SER A 128 1.92 10.40 6.37
N GLN A 129 1.27 10.45 5.20
CA GLN A 129 -0.09 10.96 5.06
C GLN A 129 -1.12 10.09 5.81
N ILE A 130 -0.96 8.77 5.77
CA ILE A 130 -1.81 7.84 6.54
C ILE A 130 -1.65 8.10 8.05
N LEU A 131 -0.41 8.27 8.52
CA LEU A 131 -0.14 8.59 9.93
C LEU A 131 -0.72 9.95 10.35
N ASP A 132 -0.60 10.99 9.51
CA ASP A 132 -1.21 12.29 9.76
C ASP A 132 -2.74 12.21 9.80
N LYS A 133 -3.35 11.42 8.91
CA LYS A 133 -4.79 11.17 8.94
C LYS A 133 -5.23 10.49 10.25
N MET A 134 -4.48 9.47 10.69
CA MET A 134 -4.74 8.80 11.97
C MET A 134 -4.63 9.79 13.14
N MET A 135 -3.62 10.67 13.14
CA MET A 135 -3.47 11.71 14.16
C MET A 135 -4.70 12.63 14.21
N VAL A 136 -5.18 13.10 13.05
CA VAL A 136 -6.39 13.92 12.96
C VAL A 136 -7.63 13.19 13.52
N CYS A 137 -7.82 11.92 13.17
CA CYS A 137 -8.91 11.09 13.72
C CYS A 137 -8.87 10.99 15.26
N ASN A 138 -7.68 11.05 15.85
CA ASN A 138 -7.44 10.97 17.28
C ASN A 138 -7.33 12.34 17.98
N SER A 139 -7.75 13.43 17.32
CA SER A 139 -7.61 14.80 17.84
C SER A 139 -6.17 15.19 18.21
N LEU A 140 -5.20 14.60 17.52
CA LEU A 140 -3.77 14.94 17.59
C LEU A 140 -3.41 15.86 16.42
N ALA A 141 -2.40 16.71 16.61
CA ALA A 141 -1.92 17.58 15.54
C ALA A 141 -1.11 16.77 14.51
N PRO A 142 -1.50 16.76 13.22
CA PRO A 142 -0.69 16.14 12.18
C PRO A 142 0.65 16.85 12.10
N SER A 143 1.73 16.07 12.07
CA SER A 143 3.09 16.59 12.23
C SER A 143 4.06 16.02 11.19
N MET A 144 3.76 14.87 10.59
CA MET A 144 4.67 14.19 9.66
C MET A 144 4.87 15.01 8.37
N PHE A 145 3.82 15.62 7.84
CA PHE A 145 3.90 16.44 6.62
C PHE A 145 4.85 17.66 6.74
N ASN A 146 5.13 18.12 7.97
CA ASN A 146 6.07 19.22 8.22
C ASN A 146 7.53 18.75 8.25
N LEU A 147 7.80 17.45 8.14
CA LEU A 147 9.14 16.90 8.23
C LEU A 147 9.73 16.64 6.83
N PRO A 148 11.05 16.80 6.64
CA PRO A 148 11.73 16.34 5.42
C PRO A 148 11.65 14.81 5.31
N SER A 149 11.69 14.29 4.08
CA SER A 149 11.53 12.85 3.80
C SER A 149 12.42 11.94 4.66
N ALA A 150 13.69 12.32 4.88
CA ALA A 150 14.61 11.56 5.73
C ALA A 150 14.16 11.48 7.21
N GLN A 151 13.54 12.54 7.74
CA GLN A 151 12.98 12.53 9.09
C GLN A 151 11.62 11.83 9.13
N GLN A 152 10.79 11.97 8.09
CA GLN A 152 9.56 11.19 7.95
C GLN A 152 9.82 9.68 7.94
N LEU A 153 10.92 9.24 7.33
CA LEU A 153 11.34 7.83 7.35
C LEU A 153 11.60 7.37 8.79
N LYS A 154 12.51 8.07 9.49
CA LYS A 154 12.92 7.73 10.87
C LYS A 154 11.79 7.82 11.88
N VAL A 155 11.10 8.96 11.94
CA VAL A 155 9.99 9.19 12.89
C VAL A 155 8.84 8.23 12.59
N GLY A 156 8.55 7.97 11.32
CA GLY A 156 7.53 6.99 10.94
C GLY A 156 7.89 5.57 11.35
N ASN A 157 9.15 5.14 11.20
CA ASN A 157 9.62 3.83 11.69
C ASN A 157 9.51 3.73 13.22
N GLN A 158 9.85 4.80 13.94
CA GLN A 158 9.69 4.86 15.41
C GLN A 158 8.22 4.80 15.85
N LEU A 159 7.33 5.49 15.15
CA LEU A 159 5.89 5.43 15.41
C LEU A 159 5.33 4.01 15.19
N VAL A 160 5.69 3.37 14.08
CA VAL A 160 5.28 1.99 13.81
C VAL A 160 5.84 1.04 14.87
N SER A 161 7.11 1.20 15.26
CA SER A 161 7.74 0.41 16.33
C SER A 161 7.01 0.57 17.66
N LEU A 162 6.59 1.79 17.99
CA LEU A 162 5.75 2.06 19.15
C LEU A 162 4.42 1.31 19.06
N PHE A 163 3.73 1.36 17.91
CA PHE A 163 2.46 0.65 17.71
C PHE A 163 2.62 -0.86 17.82
N VAL A 164 3.62 -1.44 17.18
CA VAL A 164 3.92 -2.88 17.27
C VAL A 164 4.21 -3.27 18.72
N SER A 165 5.00 -2.48 19.45
CA SER A 165 5.33 -2.76 20.85
C SER A 165 4.11 -2.74 21.80
N ARG A 166 3.15 -1.85 21.57
CA ARG A 166 1.98 -1.64 22.44
C ARG A 166 0.78 -2.51 22.03
N LEU A 167 0.47 -2.56 20.74
CA LEU A 167 -0.71 -3.24 20.20
C LEU A 167 -0.46 -4.72 19.89
N LYS A 168 0.80 -5.10 19.63
CA LYS A 168 1.28 -6.47 19.39
C LYS A 168 0.65 -7.21 18.20
N CYS A 169 -0.29 -6.59 17.49
CA CYS A 169 -1.03 -7.22 16.40
C CYS A 169 -1.36 -6.18 15.32
N TRP A 170 -1.00 -6.49 14.07
CA TRP A 170 -1.22 -5.60 12.93
C TRP A 170 -2.69 -5.26 12.69
N SER A 171 -3.61 -6.21 12.88
CA SER A 171 -5.05 -5.92 12.78
C SER A 171 -5.52 -4.77 13.67
N LYS A 172 -5.01 -4.70 14.91
CA LYS A 172 -5.32 -3.59 15.84
C LYS A 172 -4.65 -2.29 15.42
N ILE A 173 -3.45 -2.37 14.84
CA ILE A 173 -2.75 -1.19 14.30
C ILE A 173 -3.57 -0.63 13.13
N ASP A 174 -4.02 -1.49 12.22
CA ASP A 174 -4.85 -1.10 11.08
C ASP A 174 -6.17 -0.48 11.54
N ASP A 175 -6.84 -1.04 12.56
CA ASP A 175 -8.06 -0.45 13.13
C ASP A 175 -7.83 0.97 13.66
N VAL A 176 -6.70 1.23 14.32
CA VAL A 176 -6.35 2.57 14.82
C VAL A 176 -6.00 3.51 13.66
N VAL A 177 -5.21 3.03 12.71
CA VAL A 177 -4.72 3.81 11.57
C VAL A 177 -5.85 4.19 10.61
N GLU A 178 -6.80 3.30 10.39
CA GLU A 178 -7.97 3.54 9.55
C GLU A 178 -9.07 4.32 10.29
N GLY A 179 -8.90 4.58 11.59
CA GLY A 179 -9.82 5.34 12.42
C GLY A 179 -11.08 4.57 12.83
N ARG A 180 -11.06 3.23 12.77
CA ARG A 180 -12.12 2.36 13.30
C ARG A 180 -12.09 2.25 14.83
N CYS A 181 -10.93 2.49 15.42
CA CYS A 181 -10.69 2.49 16.87
C CYS A 181 -9.89 3.73 17.26
N LEU A 182 -10.32 4.44 18.30
CA LEU A 182 -9.58 5.60 18.80
C LEU A 182 -8.51 5.16 19.81
N LEU A 183 -7.41 5.92 19.87
CA LEU A 183 -6.34 5.73 20.86
C LEU A 183 -6.87 5.81 22.31
N SER A 184 -7.93 6.57 22.55
CA SER A 184 -8.59 6.68 23.86
C SER A 184 -9.41 5.44 24.25
N GLU A 185 -9.74 4.59 23.28
CA GLU A 185 -10.53 3.37 23.48
C GLU A 185 -9.65 2.14 23.76
N LEU A 186 -8.33 2.30 23.65
CA LEU A 186 -7.36 1.25 23.94
C LEU A 186 -7.30 0.93 25.44
N ASP A 187 -7.15 -0.35 25.77
CA ASP A 187 -6.95 -0.82 27.14
C ASP A 187 -5.74 -0.15 27.82
N LYS A 188 -5.75 -0.07 29.15
CA LYS A 188 -4.66 0.56 29.94
C LYS A 188 -3.25 -0.02 29.68
N GLY A 189 -3.16 -1.27 29.21
CA GLY A 189 -1.88 -1.89 28.82
C GLY A 189 -1.40 -1.53 27.41
N ALA A 190 -2.29 -0.99 26.58
CA ALA A 190 -2.08 -0.62 25.19
C ALA A 190 -2.23 0.89 24.94
N SER A 191 -2.46 1.68 25.99
CA SER A 191 -2.66 3.13 25.87
C SER A 191 -1.41 3.80 25.33
N ILE A 192 -1.57 4.56 24.25
CA ILE A 192 -0.54 5.43 23.69
C ILE A 192 -0.94 6.85 24.04
N SER A 193 -0.12 7.53 24.82
CA SER A 193 -0.43 8.86 25.33
C SER A 193 0.05 9.95 24.39
N ASN A 194 -0.54 11.14 24.49
CA ASN A 194 -0.09 12.32 23.75
C ASN A 194 1.39 12.66 24.05
N ASP A 195 1.87 12.34 25.26
CA ASP A 195 3.25 12.58 25.65
C ASP A 195 4.24 11.66 24.92
N ASP A 196 3.82 10.42 24.58
CA ASP A 196 4.62 9.53 23.73
C ASP A 196 4.84 10.14 22.34
N PHE A 197 3.79 10.73 21.74
CA PHE A 197 3.91 11.44 20.46
C PHE A 197 4.79 12.68 20.58
N LYS A 198 4.61 13.51 21.61
CA LYS A 198 5.46 14.68 21.84
C LYS A 198 6.93 14.30 21.98
N ALA A 199 7.24 13.21 22.68
CA ALA A 199 8.61 12.73 22.83
C ALA A 199 9.23 12.33 21.47
N LEU A 200 8.46 11.69 20.59
CA LEU A 200 8.92 11.32 19.24
C LEU A 200 9.17 12.52 18.34
N PHE A 201 8.34 13.57 18.44
CA PHE A 201 8.51 14.78 17.62
C PHE A 201 9.46 15.83 18.23
N ALA A 202 9.83 15.70 19.51
CA ALA A 202 10.68 16.68 20.20
C ALA A 202 12.12 16.75 19.64
N SER A 203 12.63 15.69 19.03
CA SER A 203 13.99 15.64 18.48
C SER A 203 14.09 16.10 17.02
N VAL A 204 13.03 16.70 16.47
CA VAL A 204 12.85 16.83 15.03
C VAL A 204 12.72 18.31 14.61
N GLU A 205 13.51 18.73 13.61
CA GLU A 205 13.43 20.09 13.06
C GLU A 205 12.42 20.16 11.91
N PRO A 206 11.36 20.97 12.02
CA PRO A 206 10.37 21.09 10.95
C PRO A 206 10.95 21.83 9.74
N ILE A 207 10.40 21.54 8.56
CA ILE A 207 10.68 22.25 7.31
C ILE A 207 10.39 23.74 7.54
N ARG A 208 11.42 24.58 7.46
CA ARG A 208 11.27 26.04 7.48
C ARG A 208 10.72 26.47 6.12
N LEU A 209 9.48 26.93 6.08
CA LEU A 209 8.92 27.60 4.91
C LEU A 209 9.55 29.00 4.82
N GLY A 210 10.72 29.08 4.20
CA GLY A 210 11.38 30.34 3.89
C GLY A 210 12.90 30.30 3.99
N GLU A 211 13.55 29.61 3.04
CA GLU A 211 14.80 30.08 2.40
C GLU A 211 14.72 29.61 0.95
N GLY A 212 14.06 30.43 0.12
CA GLY A 212 14.24 30.37 -1.32
C GLY A 212 15.45 31.22 -1.66
N GLU A 213 16.47 30.59 -2.23
CA GLU A 213 17.39 31.18 -3.19
C GLU A 213 17.40 30.29 -4.45
#